data_AF-A0A962ZRP9-F1
#
_entry.id   AF-A0A962ZRP9-F1
#
_cell.length_a   1.000
_cell.length_b   1.000
_cell.length_c   1.000
_cell.angle_alpha   90.00
_cell.angle_beta   90.00
_cell.angle_gamma   90.00
#
_symmetry.space_group_name_H-M   'P 1'
#
loop_
_entity.id
_entity.type
_entity.pdbx_description
1 polymer ?
#
loop_
_entity_poly.entity_id
_entity_poly.type
_entity_poly.pdbx_seq_one_letter_code
_entity_poly.pdbx_strand_id
1 'polypeptide(L)'
;QVAGMVDFFMVLMLPGGGDELQGIKKGILELADALVINKADGESENLAKQSKSHYTSAMSLLRHTSFWTPRVMTCSALKSRNIDAVWGMVLDYYFQAVEEKSFTAKRAHQNLDWMRQLVQEMVLLRLKQNPAVNRLLPQLEQQVEHNETTAYAAARRIMELL
;
A
#
# COMPACT_ATOMS: atom_id res chain seq x y z
N GLN A 1 -3.10 2.30 -0.92
CA GLN A 1 -4.50 1.90 -1.08
C GLN A 1 -4.68 0.40 -0.85
N VAL A 2 -3.99 -0.51 -1.56
CA VAL A 2 -4.20 -1.97 -1.40
C VAL A 2 -3.93 -2.49 0.03
N ALA A 3 -2.82 -2.09 0.68
CA ALA A 3 -2.50 -2.53 2.04
C ALA A 3 -3.58 -2.18 3.09
N GLY A 4 -4.38 -1.14 2.83
CA GLY A 4 -5.50 -0.73 3.71
C GLY A 4 -6.79 -1.51 3.49
N MET A 5 -6.82 -2.45 2.54
CA MET A 5 -8.02 -3.22 2.18
C MET A 5 -7.82 -4.73 2.31
N VAL A 6 -6.63 -5.17 2.74
CA VAL A 6 -6.27 -6.59 2.82
C VAL A 6 -5.84 -6.93 4.24
N ASP A 7 -6.01 -8.20 4.61
CA ASP A 7 -5.51 -8.71 5.88
C ASP A 7 -3.99 -8.95 5.84
N PHE A 8 -3.45 -9.31 4.67
CA PHE A 8 -2.04 -9.62 4.48
C PHE A 8 -1.50 -8.94 3.23
N PHE A 9 -0.44 -8.15 3.36
CA PHE A 9 0.19 -7.44 2.25
C PHE A 9 1.56 -8.04 1.94
N MET A 10 1.65 -8.70 0.79
CA MET A 10 2.86 -9.38 0.32
C MET A 10 3.50 -8.62 -0.86
N VAL A 11 4.81 -8.41 -0.78
CA VAL A 11 5.59 -7.78 -1.86
C VAL A 11 6.37 -8.86 -2.61
N LEU A 12 6.25 -8.87 -3.94
CA LEU A 12 7.05 -9.74 -4.81
C LEU A 12 8.26 -8.98 -5.36
N MET A 13 9.43 -9.61 -5.29
CA MET A 13 10.71 -9.06 -5.74
C MET A 13 11.43 -9.99 -6.71
N LEU A 14 12.31 -9.44 -7.54
CA LEU A 14 13.25 -10.20 -8.35
C LEU A 14 14.60 -10.35 -7.64
N PRO A 15 15.38 -11.40 -7.94
CA PRO A 15 16.74 -11.56 -7.43
C PRO A 15 17.62 -10.41 -7.94
N GLY A 16 18.42 -9.81 -7.05
CA GLY A 16 19.35 -8.75 -7.43
C GLY A 16 18.75 -7.37 -7.71
N GLY A 17 17.43 -7.19 -7.49
CA GLY A 17 16.77 -5.87 -7.55
C GLY A 17 17.15 -4.91 -6.42
N GLY A 18 18.40 -4.98 -5.90
CA GLY A 18 18.88 -4.19 -4.77
C GLY A 18 18.92 -2.68 -5.05
N ASP A 19 19.11 -2.28 -6.31
CA ASP A 19 19.02 -0.86 -6.71
C ASP A 19 17.57 -0.37 -6.84
N GLU A 20 16.63 -1.28 -7.11
CA GLU A 20 15.20 -0.95 -7.14
C GLU A 20 14.64 -0.62 -5.75
N LEU A 21 15.38 -0.90 -4.69
CA LEU A 21 15.04 -0.56 -3.30
C LEU A 21 15.09 0.95 -3.04
N GLN A 22 15.87 1.73 -3.81
CA GLN A 22 15.72 3.19 -3.83
C GLN A 22 14.38 3.61 -4.48
N GLY A 23 13.82 2.78 -5.37
CA GLY A 23 12.54 2.99 -6.05
C GLY A 23 11.32 2.45 -5.28
N ILE A 24 11.47 1.34 -4.56
CA ILE A 24 10.52 0.86 -3.56
C ILE A 24 10.66 1.77 -2.35
N LYS A 25 9.95 2.90 -2.43
CA LYS A 25 9.85 3.90 -1.37
C LYS A 25 9.76 3.19 -0.03
N LYS A 26 10.58 3.59 0.95
CA LYS A 26 10.61 3.07 2.34
C LYS A 26 9.23 2.68 2.88
N GLY A 27 8.20 3.46 2.55
CA GLY A 27 6.81 3.19 2.94
C GLY A 27 6.14 1.92 2.40
N ILE A 28 6.61 1.26 1.33
CA ILE A 28 6.03 -0.02 0.88
C ILE A 28 6.53 -1.19 1.75
N LEU A 29 7.82 -1.21 2.07
CA LEU A 29 8.42 -2.26 2.90
C LEU A 29 7.95 -2.18 4.35
N GLU A 30 7.67 -0.97 4.85
CA GLU A 30 7.07 -0.73 6.17
C GLU A 30 5.64 -1.31 6.30
N LEU A 31 4.94 -1.49 5.18
CA LEU A 31 3.57 -2.03 5.15
C LEU A 31 3.53 -3.53 4.84
N ALA A 32 4.67 -4.16 4.51
CA ALA A 32 4.71 -5.53 4.04
C ALA A 32 4.71 -6.53 5.21
N ASP A 33 3.70 -7.41 5.23
CA ASP A 33 3.65 -8.56 6.13
C ASP A 33 4.60 -9.69 5.65
N ALA A 34 4.94 -9.70 4.36
CA ALA A 34 6.00 -10.56 3.81
C ALA A 34 6.61 -10.00 2.52
N LEU A 35 7.85 -10.42 2.26
CA LEU A 35 8.56 -10.20 1.01
C LEU A 35 8.92 -11.55 0.39
N VAL A 36 8.57 -11.78 -0.86
CA VAL A 36 8.88 -13.03 -1.57
C VAL A 36 9.69 -12.73 -2.82
N ILE A 37 10.91 -13.27 -2.85
CA ILE A 37 11.82 -13.15 -3.99
C ILE A 37 11.50 -14.29 -4.96
N ASN A 38 10.84 -13.94 -6.06
CA ASN A 38 10.47 -14.87 -7.12
C ASN A 38 11.68 -15.15 -8.05
N LYS A 39 11.54 -16.08 -8.99
CA LYS A 39 12.59 -16.53 -9.92
C LYS A 39 13.85 -17.07 -9.22
N ALA A 40 13.67 -17.69 -8.06
CA ALA A 40 14.74 -18.41 -7.37
C ALA A 40 14.98 -19.79 -8.02
N ASP A 41 15.44 -19.77 -9.27
CA ASP A 41 15.72 -20.95 -10.08
C ASP A 41 16.90 -20.71 -11.05
N GLY A 42 17.50 -21.81 -11.52
CA GLY A 42 18.62 -21.77 -12.46
C GLY A 42 19.78 -20.92 -11.96
N GLU A 43 20.28 -20.05 -12.83
CA GLU A 43 21.40 -19.14 -12.52
C GLU A 43 21.07 -18.08 -11.46
N SER A 44 19.78 -17.81 -11.24
CA SER A 44 19.31 -16.80 -10.28
C SER A 44 19.19 -17.32 -8.85
N GLU A 45 19.38 -18.62 -8.61
CA GLU A 45 19.18 -19.21 -7.29
C GLU A 45 20.11 -18.62 -6.21
N ASN A 46 21.39 -18.45 -6.54
CA ASN A 46 22.36 -17.86 -5.61
C ASN A 46 22.06 -16.38 -5.33
N LEU A 47 21.69 -15.64 -6.37
CA LEU A 47 21.31 -14.24 -6.25
C LEU A 47 20.04 -14.08 -5.38
N ALA A 48 19.06 -14.97 -5.54
CA ALA A 48 17.84 -14.98 -4.73
C ALA A 48 18.14 -15.24 -3.24
N LYS A 49 19.08 -16.15 -2.94
CA LYS A 49 19.53 -16.41 -1.56
C LYS A 49 20.22 -15.19 -0.95
N GLN A 50 21.07 -14.50 -1.71
CA GLN A 50 21.72 -13.27 -1.26
C GLN A 50 20.69 -12.16 -1.00
N SER A 51 19.77 -11.94 -1.95
CA SER A 51 18.66 -11.00 -1.78
C SER A 51 17.83 -11.33 -0.54
N LYS A 52 17.50 -12.61 -0.30
CA LYS A 52 16.75 -13.03 0.89
C LYS A 52 17.47 -12.61 2.16
N SER A 53 18.76 -12.90 2.25
CA SER A 53 19.56 -12.51 3.42
C SER A 53 19.57 -11.00 3.61
N HIS A 54 19.78 -10.23 2.54
CA HIS A 54 19.80 -8.76 2.59
C HIS A 54 18.47 -8.18 3.09
N TYR A 55 17.35 -8.62 2.51
CA TYR A 55 16.03 -8.14 2.89
C TYR A 55 15.61 -8.62 4.28
N THR A 56 16.03 -9.81 4.72
CA THR A 56 15.78 -10.27 6.08
C THR A 56 16.43 -9.33 7.10
N SER A 57 17.69 -8.97 6.88
CA SER A 57 18.40 -8.01 7.72
C SER A 57 17.73 -6.64 7.69
N ALA A 58 17.37 -6.13 6.51
CA ALA A 58 16.69 -4.84 6.37
C ALA A 58 15.35 -4.80 7.10
N MET A 59 14.51 -5.83 6.94
CA MET A 59 13.21 -5.91 7.61
C MET A 59 13.31 -6.05 9.13
N SER A 60 14.37 -6.70 9.65
CA SER A 60 14.61 -6.80 11.09
C SER A 60 14.95 -5.46 11.77
N LEU A 61 15.46 -4.49 11.00
CA LEU A 61 15.76 -3.14 11.50
C LEU A 61 14.52 -2.25 11.57
N LEU A 62 13.45 -2.61 10.83
CA LEU A 62 12.17 -1.91 10.91
C LEU A 62 11.49 -2.30 12.22
N ARG A 63 11.04 -1.31 13.00
CA ARG A 63 10.29 -1.56 14.24
C ARG A 63 8.90 -2.05 13.88
N HIS A 64 8.63 -3.33 14.12
CA HIS A 64 7.29 -3.88 14.02
C HIS A 64 6.61 -3.75 15.39
N THR A 65 5.56 -2.94 15.47
CA THR A 65 4.72 -2.79 16.67
C THR A 65 3.54 -3.77 16.67
N SER A 66 3.50 -4.71 15.74
CA SER A 66 2.42 -5.67 15.56
C SER A 66 2.76 -7.04 16.16
N PHE A 67 1.76 -7.92 16.23
CA PHE A 67 1.91 -9.32 16.64
C PHE A 67 2.71 -10.16 15.63
N TRP A 68 2.89 -9.68 14.39
CA TRP A 68 3.52 -10.43 13.32
C TRP A 68 4.91 -9.89 13.00
N THR A 69 5.90 -10.78 12.93
CA THR A 69 7.21 -10.43 12.39
C THR A 69 7.23 -10.72 10.89
N PRO A 70 7.41 -9.71 10.03
CA PRO A 70 7.43 -9.92 8.59
C PRO A 70 8.51 -10.91 8.16
N ARG A 71 8.17 -11.75 7.18
CA ARG A 71 9.05 -12.84 6.72
C ARG A 71 9.52 -12.60 5.30
N VAL A 72 10.76 -13.02 5.03
CA VAL A 72 11.33 -13.00 3.68
C VAL A 72 11.51 -14.43 3.17
N MET A 73 10.92 -14.74 2.03
CA MET A 73 10.98 -16.06 1.41
C MET A 73 11.49 -15.99 -0.03
N THR A 74 11.83 -17.14 -0.60
CA THR A 74 12.17 -17.29 -2.02
C THR A 74 11.23 -18.30 -2.65
N CYS A 75 10.82 -18.04 -3.89
CA CYS A 75 10.01 -18.97 -4.67
C CYS A 75 10.42 -18.97 -6.14
N SER A 76 9.96 -19.99 -6.86
CA SER A 76 9.94 -19.99 -8.31
C SER A 76 8.53 -20.28 -8.77
N ALA A 77 7.81 -19.25 -9.21
CA ALA A 77 6.50 -19.43 -9.81
C ALA A 77 6.57 -20.30 -11.08
N LEU A 78 7.60 -20.10 -11.91
CA LEU A 78 7.78 -20.85 -13.15
C LEU A 78 8.01 -22.35 -12.92
N LYS A 79 8.74 -22.71 -11.85
CA LYS A 79 9.02 -24.11 -11.49
C LYS A 79 8.10 -24.64 -10.40
N SER A 80 7.10 -23.85 -9.97
CA SER A 80 6.18 -24.17 -8.87
C SER A 80 6.88 -24.60 -7.57
N ARG A 81 8.00 -23.92 -7.22
CA ARG A 81 8.77 -24.22 -6.00
C ARG A 81 8.46 -23.23 -4.88
N ASN A 82 8.30 -23.75 -3.65
CA ASN A 82 8.00 -23.01 -2.42
C ASN A 82 6.69 -22.20 -2.43
N ILE A 83 5.77 -22.47 -3.36
CA ILE A 83 4.47 -21.78 -3.42
C ILE A 83 3.60 -22.20 -2.23
N ASP A 84 3.62 -23.49 -1.91
CA ASP A 84 3.04 -24.11 -0.71
C ASP A 84 3.62 -23.51 0.58
N ALA A 85 4.93 -23.34 0.65
CA ALA A 85 5.59 -22.75 1.81
C ALA A 85 5.20 -21.26 1.99
N VAL A 86 5.09 -20.50 0.89
CA VAL A 86 4.59 -19.12 0.92
C VAL A 86 3.15 -19.08 1.40
N TRP A 87 2.30 -19.99 0.95
CA TRP A 87 0.92 -20.09 1.43
C TRP A 87 0.84 -20.48 2.92
N GLY A 88 1.68 -21.41 3.36
CA GLY A 88 1.80 -21.79 4.76
C GLY A 88 2.13 -20.58 5.66
N MET A 89 3.04 -19.71 5.23
CA MET A 89 3.33 -18.45 5.92
C MET A 89 2.10 -17.53 6.03
N VAL A 90 1.27 -17.43 4.98
CA VAL A 90 0.03 -16.63 5.03
C VAL A 90 -0.96 -17.24 6.02
N LEU A 91 -1.03 -18.57 6.10
CA LEU A 91 -1.86 -19.26 7.10
C LEU A 91 -1.34 -19.04 8.52
N ASP A 92 -0.02 -19.09 8.74
CA ASP A 92 0.60 -18.77 10.03
C ASP A 92 0.19 -17.36 10.50
N TYR A 93 0.25 -16.38 9.61
CA TYR A 93 -0.22 -15.02 9.91
C TYR A 93 -1.69 -15.03 10.34
N TYR A 94 -2.55 -15.70 9.58
CA TYR A 94 -3.98 -15.75 9.85
C TYR A 94 -4.27 -16.34 11.24
N PHE A 95 -3.66 -17.48 11.58
CA PHE A 95 -3.88 -18.11 12.87
C PHE A 95 -3.40 -17.23 14.04
N GLN A 96 -2.22 -16.63 13.92
CA GLN A 96 -1.71 -15.69 14.94
C GLN A 96 -2.60 -14.45 15.07
N ALA A 97 -3.08 -13.89 13.96
CA ALA A 97 -3.95 -12.71 13.97
C ALA A 97 -5.30 -12.99 14.63
N VAL A 98 -5.84 -14.20 14.47
CA VAL A 98 -7.08 -14.65 15.11
C VAL A 98 -6.88 -14.87 16.60
N GLU A 99 -5.78 -15.52 17.00
CA GLU A 99 -5.42 -15.75 18.40
C GLU A 99 -5.26 -14.42 19.17
N GLU A 100 -4.59 -13.44 18.56
CA GLU A 100 -4.37 -12.10 19.10
C GLU A 100 -5.60 -11.17 18.96
N LYS A 101 -6.74 -11.68 18.47
CA LYS A 101 -7.98 -10.91 18.19
C LYS A 101 -7.77 -9.67 17.29
N SER A 102 -6.62 -9.61 16.61
CA SER A 102 -6.20 -8.48 15.80
C SER A 102 -6.85 -8.51 14.41
N PHE A 103 -7.26 -9.69 13.93
CA PHE A 103 -7.84 -9.88 12.60
C PHE A 103 -9.14 -9.07 12.40
N THR A 104 -10.13 -9.24 13.29
CA THR A 104 -11.42 -8.53 13.20
C THR A 104 -11.26 -7.04 13.49
N ALA A 105 -10.40 -6.68 14.44
CA ALA A 105 -10.12 -5.28 14.78
C ALA A 105 -9.49 -4.52 13.60
N LYS A 106 -8.51 -5.13 12.91
CA LYS A 106 -7.89 -4.58 11.69
C LYS A 106 -8.94 -4.27 10.63
N ARG A 107 -9.81 -5.25 10.31
CA ARG A 107 -10.89 -5.06 9.31
C ARG A 107 -11.88 -3.97 9.69
N ALA A 108 -12.26 -3.88 10.97
CA ALA A 108 -13.16 -2.83 11.44
C ALA A 108 -12.55 -1.43 11.25
N HIS A 109 -11.25 -1.28 11.55
CA HIS A 109 -10.53 -0.03 11.32
C HIS A 109 -10.41 0.30 9.83
N GLN A 110 -10.06 -0.69 9.00
CA GLN A 110 -10.01 -0.54 7.54
C GLN A 110 -11.36 -0.10 6.97
N ASN A 111 -12.48 -0.67 7.44
CA ASN A 111 -13.81 -0.27 7.02
C ASN A 111 -14.16 1.16 7.43
N LEU A 112 -13.76 1.59 8.64
CA LEU A 112 -13.95 2.97 9.08
C LEU A 112 -13.16 3.96 8.22
N ASP A 113 -11.91 3.63 7.91
CA ASP A 113 -11.07 4.46 7.05
C ASP A 113 -11.59 4.48 5.61
N TRP A 114 -12.07 3.34 5.11
CA TRP A 114 -12.73 3.25 3.81
C TRP A 114 -13.98 4.11 3.75
N MET A 115 -14.83 4.09 4.78
CA MET A 115 -16.00 4.97 4.87
C MET A 115 -15.59 6.45 4.80
N ARG A 116 -14.54 6.86 5.51
CA ARG A 116 -14.03 8.24 5.47
C ARG A 116 -13.55 8.63 4.07
N GLN A 117 -12.86 7.73 3.38
CA GLN A 117 -12.42 7.94 1.99
C GLN A 117 -13.62 8.06 1.04
N LEU A 118 -14.61 7.18 1.16
CA LEU A 118 -15.84 7.25 0.37
C LEU A 118 -16.57 8.58 0.55
N VAL A 119 -16.63 9.12 1.76
CA VAL A 119 -17.22 10.46 1.99
C VAL A 119 -16.49 11.52 1.17
N GLN A 120 -15.16 11.53 1.20
CA GLN A 120 -14.36 12.50 0.43
C GLN A 120 -14.55 12.32 -1.09
N GLU A 121 -14.57 11.08 -1.57
CA GLU A 121 -14.80 10.77 -2.98
C GLU A 121 -16.20 11.18 -3.44
N MET A 122 -17.23 10.94 -2.63
CA MET A 122 -18.60 11.34 -2.92
C MET A 122 -18.77 12.87 -2.98
N VAL A 123 -18.10 13.59 -2.07
CA VAL A 123 -18.07 15.06 -2.08
C VAL A 123 -17.43 15.56 -3.37
N LEU A 124 -16.27 15.02 -3.76
CA LEU A 124 -15.61 15.38 -5.01
C LEU A 124 -16.45 15.04 -6.25
N LEU A 125 -17.12 13.88 -6.24
CA LEU A 125 -18.01 13.45 -7.32
C LEU A 125 -19.18 14.42 -7.49
N ARG A 126 -19.83 14.83 -6.39
CA ARG A 126 -20.92 15.81 -6.41
C ARG A 126 -20.47 17.14 -7.01
N LEU A 127 -19.30 17.63 -6.60
CA LEU A 127 -18.73 18.87 -7.17
C LEU A 127 -18.52 18.75 -8.68
N LYS A 128 -17.89 17.66 -9.15
CA LYS A 128 -17.65 17.41 -10.58
C LYS A 128 -18.93 17.30 -11.40
N GLN A 129 -20.01 16.77 -10.80
CA GLN A 129 -21.29 16.61 -11.47
C GLN A 129 -22.15 17.88 -11.44
N ASN A 130 -21.81 18.88 -10.62
CA ASN A 130 -22.58 20.12 -10.51
C ASN A 130 -22.30 21.08 -11.69
N PRO A 131 -23.31 21.41 -12.53
CA PRO A 131 -23.13 22.32 -13.67
C PRO A 131 -22.75 23.76 -13.29
N ALA A 132 -23.05 24.23 -12.07
CA ALA A 132 -22.61 25.53 -11.58
C ALA A 132 -21.11 25.52 -11.27
N VAL A 133 -20.60 24.46 -10.64
CA VAL A 133 -19.17 24.27 -10.37
C VAL A 133 -18.39 24.18 -11.68
N ASN A 134 -18.85 23.38 -12.63
CA ASN A 134 -18.18 23.24 -13.94
C ASN A 134 -18.11 24.54 -14.74
N ARG A 135 -19.03 25.48 -14.52
CA ARG A 135 -18.99 26.83 -15.13
C ARG A 135 -18.05 27.78 -14.38
N LEU A 136 -18.00 27.69 -13.05
CA LEU A 136 -17.27 28.63 -12.21
C LEU A 136 -15.78 28.23 -12.02
N LEU A 137 -15.47 26.93 -12.02
CA LEU A 137 -14.15 26.39 -11.73
C LEU A 137 -13.05 26.97 -12.64
N PRO A 138 -13.20 27.02 -13.99
CA PRO A 138 -12.16 27.58 -14.85
C PRO A 138 -11.89 29.07 -14.59
N GLN A 139 -12.92 29.83 -14.22
CA GLN A 139 -12.78 31.25 -13.90
C GLN A 139 -12.01 31.45 -12.59
N LEU A 140 -12.33 30.64 -11.57
CA LEU A 140 -11.63 30.70 -10.29
C LEU A 140 -10.18 30.24 -10.39
N GLU A 141 -9.88 29.22 -11.20
CA GLU A 141 -8.51 28.77 -11.48
C GLU A 141 -7.67 29.90 -12.09
N GLN A 142 -8.21 30.60 -13.10
CA GLN A 142 -7.55 31.76 -13.68
C GLN A 142 -7.33 32.88 -12.67
N GLN A 143 -8.33 33.21 -11.84
CA GLN A 143 -8.20 34.24 -10.82
C GLN A 143 -7.12 33.92 -9.78
N VAL A 144 -6.95 32.64 -9.42
CA VAL A 144 -5.89 32.20 -8.50
C VAL A 144 -4.52 32.31 -9.17
N GLU A 145 -4.37 31.86 -10.42
CA GLU A 145 -3.10 31.96 -11.16
C GLU A 145 -2.64 33.41 -11.35
N HIS A 146 -3.58 34.33 -11.58
CA HIS A 146 -3.30 35.76 -11.75
C HIS A 146 -3.20 36.53 -10.43
N ASN A 147 -3.29 35.84 -9.27
CA ASN A 147 -3.29 36.43 -7.93
C ASN A 147 -4.43 37.45 -7.67
N GLU A 148 -5.55 37.32 -8.40
CA GLU A 148 -6.76 38.14 -8.22
C GLU A 148 -7.61 37.66 -7.03
N THR A 149 -7.43 36.40 -6.63
CA THR A 149 -8.02 35.83 -5.42
C THR A 149 -7.07 34.85 -4.75
N THR A 150 -7.35 34.51 -3.49
CA THR A 150 -6.57 33.49 -2.77
C THR A 150 -7.12 32.10 -3.04
N ALA A 151 -6.24 31.08 -3.00
CA ALA A 151 -6.65 29.69 -3.13
C ALA A 151 -7.75 29.29 -2.14
N TYR A 152 -7.69 29.80 -0.90
CA TYR A 152 -8.71 29.56 0.13
C TYR A 152 -10.07 30.17 -0.24
N ALA A 153 -10.10 31.43 -0.70
CA ALA A 153 -11.34 32.10 -1.07
C ALA A 153 -12.00 31.44 -2.29
N ALA A 154 -11.21 31.06 -3.30
CA ALA A 154 -11.69 30.30 -4.46
C ALA A 154 -12.27 28.93 -4.06
N ALA A 155 -11.53 28.16 -3.24
CA ALA A 155 -12.00 26.86 -2.76
C ALA A 155 -13.30 26.98 -1.94
N ARG A 156 -13.41 27.97 -1.06
CA ARG A 156 -14.64 28.20 -0.28
C ARG A 156 -15.84 28.44 -1.18
N ARG A 157 -15.67 29.20 -2.26
CA ARG A 157 -16.75 29.49 -3.21
C ARG A 157 -17.19 28.28 -4.02
N ILE A 158 -16.28 27.34 -4.30
CA ILE A 158 -16.62 26.03 -4.87
C ILE A 158 -17.40 25.18 -3.84
N MET A 159 -16.96 25.18 -2.59
CA MET A 159 -17.62 24.44 -1.50
C MET A 159 -19.01 24.96 -1.15
N GLU A 160 -19.29 26.25 -1.36
CA GLU A 160 -20.63 26.84 -1.20
C GLU A 160 -21.64 26.34 -2.26
N LEU A 161 -21.17 25.67 -3.33
CA LEU A 161 -22.00 25.09 -4.40
C LEU A 161 -22.25 23.59 -4.23
N LEU A 162 -21.78 22.99 -3.13
CA LEU A 162 -21.91 21.56 -2.82
C LEU A 162 -23.28 21.21 -2.27
#